data_AF-A0A8J7CF64-F1
#
_entry.id   AF-A0A8J7CF64-F1
#
_cell.length_a   1.000
_cell.length_b   1.000
_cell.length_c   1.000
_cell.angle_alpha   90.00
_cell.angle_beta   90.00
_cell.angle_gamma   90.00
#
_symmetry.space_group_name_H-M   'P 1'
#
loop_
_entity.id
_entity.type
_entity.pdbx_description
1 polymer ?
#
loop_
_entity_poly.entity_id
_entity_poly.type
_entity_poly.pdbx_seq_one_letter_code
_entity_poly.pdbx_strand_id
1 'polypeptide(L)' 'GSTIVAALSRYGWVKYILFANTDLRQYFDGTPLVEGMTLSFSITVLLAYFLIFNLLSWILFMKRDVAS' A
#
# COMPACT_ATOMS: atom_id res chain seq x y z
N GLY A 1 -3.34 -8.18 -9.35
CA GLY A 1 -2.99 -8.08 -7.93
C GLY A 1 -4.10 -8.47 -6.95
N SER A 2 -5.34 -8.76 -7.39
CA SER A 2 -6.46 -8.96 -6.45
C SER A 2 -6.62 -10.37 -5.89
N THR A 3 -6.02 -11.40 -6.50
CA THR A 3 -6.18 -12.81 -6.06
C THR A 3 -5.58 -13.09 -4.68
N ILE A 4 -4.42 -12.51 -4.36
CA ILE A 4 -3.77 -12.66 -3.04
C ILE A 4 -4.53 -11.89 -1.96
N VAL A 5 -4.98 -10.67 -2.28
CA VAL A 5 -5.76 -9.83 -1.35
C VAL A 5 -7.11 -10.48 -1.04
N ALA A 6 -7.80 -11.02 -2.05
CA ALA A 6 -9.07 -11.72 -1.86
C ALA A 6 -8.91 -13.02 -1.04
N ALA A 7 -7.85 -13.80 -1.28
CA ALA A 7 -7.60 -15.04 -0.53
C ALA A 7 -7.29 -14.80 0.96
N LEU A 8 -6.74 -13.63 1.29
CA LEU A 8 -6.29 -13.28 2.63
C LEU A 8 -7.20 -12.27 3.34
N SER A 9 -8.28 -11.79 2.71
CA SER A 9 -9.18 -10.76 3.28
C SER A 9 -9.72 -11.10 4.67
N ARG A 10 -9.79 -12.40 5.02
CA ARG A 10 -10.11 -12.90 6.37
C ARG A 10 -9.15 -12.44 7.47
N TYR A 11 -7.95 -11.98 7.13
CA TYR A 11 -6.95 -11.52 8.09
C TYR A 11 -6.92 -10.00 8.17
N GLY A 12 -7.11 -9.46 9.38
CA GLY A 12 -7.19 -8.00 9.61
C GLY A 12 -5.93 -7.20 9.28
N TRP A 13 -4.78 -7.84 9.03
CA TRP A 13 -3.55 -7.17 8.61
C TRP A 13 -3.50 -6.89 7.10
N VAL A 14 -4.35 -7.55 6.29
CA VAL A 14 -4.35 -7.42 4.82
C VAL A 14 -4.66 -6.00 4.37
N LYS A 15 -5.42 -5.25 5.17
CA LYS A 15 -5.66 -3.82 4.94
C LYS A 15 -4.38 -2.98 4.86
N TYR A 16 -3.23 -3.44 5.36
CA TYR A 16 -1.95 -2.73 5.26
C TYR A 16 -1.09 -3.16 4.07
N ILE A 17 -1.52 -4.16 3.28
CA ILE A 17 -0.83 -4.54 2.05
C ILE A 17 -1.01 -3.42 1.03
N LEU A 18 0.08 -2.99 0.39
CA LEU A 18 0.06 -1.93 -0.61
C LEU A 18 -1.02 -2.15 -1.69
N PHE A 19 -1.07 -3.36 -2.24
CA PHE A 19 -2.00 -3.76 -3.29
C PHE A 19 -3.48 -3.76 -2.86
N ALA A 20 -3.77 -3.88 -1.56
CA ALA A 20 -5.14 -3.77 -1.06
C ALA A 20 -5.66 -2.33 -1.11
N ASN A 21 -4.76 -1.34 -1.11
CA ASN A 21 -5.07 0.09 -1.07
C ASN A 21 -4.92 0.79 -2.43
N THR A 22 -4.40 0.12 -3.45
CA THR A 22 -4.13 0.72 -4.77
C THR A 22 -5.40 0.91 -5.60
N ASP A 23 -6.40 0.03 -5.43
CA ASP A 23 -7.67 0.18 -6.14
C ASP A 23 -8.63 1.05 -5.32
N LEU A 24 -8.66 2.36 -5.59
CA LEU A 24 -9.55 3.29 -4.90
C LEU A 24 -10.98 3.28 -5.45
N ARG A 25 -11.22 2.66 -6.62
CA ARG A 25 -12.56 2.58 -7.22
C ARG A 25 -13.53 1.77 -6.34
N GLN A 26 -12.99 0.87 -5.52
CA GLN A 26 -13.75 0.11 -4.53
C GLN A 26 -14.54 0.98 -3.54
N TYR A 27 -14.20 2.27 -3.39
CA TYR A 27 -14.93 3.20 -2.51
C TYR A 27 -16.05 3.95 -3.22
N PHE A 28 -16.09 3.90 -4.55
CA PHE A 28 -17.08 4.59 -5.39
C PHE A 28 -18.07 3.60 -6.02
N ASP A 29 -17.63 2.38 -6.32
CA ASP A 29 -18.40 1.37 -7.05
C ASP A 29 -19.02 0.28 -6.15
N GLY A 30 -18.82 0.31 -4.82
CA GLY A 30 -19.38 -0.70 -3.91
C GLY A 30 -18.70 -0.80 -2.54
N THR A 31 -18.86 -1.96 -1.87
CA THR A 31 -18.27 -2.25 -0.55
C THR A 31 -16.78 -2.61 -0.67
N PRO A 32 -15.89 -2.06 0.18
CA PRO A 32 -14.48 -2.41 0.21
C PRO A 32 -14.25 -3.92 0.35
N LEU A 33 -13.17 -4.44 -0.25
CA LEU A 33 -12.84 -5.87 -0.22
C LEU A 33 -12.45 -6.37 1.19
N VAL A 34 -12.05 -5.44 2.06
CA VAL A 34 -11.66 -5.70 3.45
C VAL A 34 -12.46 -4.77 4.36
N GLU A 35 -13.09 -5.36 5.37
CA GLU A 35 -13.94 -4.65 6.31
C GLU A 35 -13.15 -3.58 7.10
N GLY A 36 -13.74 -2.40 7.28
CA GLY A 36 -13.11 -1.28 8.00
C GLY A 36 -12.10 -0.46 7.20
N MET A 37 -11.96 -0.70 5.89
CA MET A 37 -11.19 0.19 5.00
C MET A 37 -12.00 1.42 4.59
N THR A 38 -11.36 2.60 4.64
CA THR A 38 -11.92 3.87 4.16
C THR A 38 -10.99 4.51 3.13
N LEU A 39 -11.53 5.43 2.32
CA LEU A 39 -10.73 6.16 1.34
C LEU A 39 -9.55 6.89 1.98
N SER A 40 -9.76 7.55 3.12
CA SER A 40 -8.70 8.24 3.88
C SER A 40 -7.64 7.28 4.43
N PHE A 41 -8.05 6.10 4.89
CA PHE A 41 -7.14 5.05 5.32
C PHE A 41 -6.22 4.60 4.17
N SER A 42 -6.79 4.30 2.99
CA SER A 42 -5.99 3.88 1.84
C SER A 42 -5.02 4.96 1.37
N ILE A 43 -5.45 6.22 1.30
CA ILE A 43 -4.56 7.34 0.95
C ILE A 43 -3.40 7.44 1.94
N THR A 44 -3.68 7.31 3.24
CA THR A 44 -2.64 7.37 4.28
C THR A 44 -1.62 6.24 4.13
N VAL A 45 -2.07 5.01 3.87
CA VAL A 45 -1.19 3.86 3.63
C VAL A 45 -0.34 4.06 2.38
N LEU A 46 -0.94 4.54 1.28
CA LEU A 46 -0.23 4.82 0.03
C LEU A 46 0.86 5.88 0.24
N LEU A 47 0.57 6.96 0.95
CA LEU A 47 1.55 7.99 1.29
C LEU A 47 2.69 7.44 2.16
N ALA A 48 2.38 6.60 3.15
CA ALA A 48 3.41 5.96 3.97
C ALA A 48 4.37 5.11 3.14
N TYR A 49 3.86 4.23 2.27
CA TYR A 49 4.70 3.43 1.36
C TYR A 49 5.48 4.31 0.38
N PHE A 50 4.88 5.38 -0.14
CA PHE A 50 5.57 6.31 -1.04
C PHE A 50 6.79 6.94 -0.34
N LEU A 51 6.63 7.42 0.89
CA LEU A 51 7.73 7.99 1.67
C LEU A 51 8.81 6.94 1.99
N ILE A 52 8.40 5.71 2.38
CA ILE A 52 9.32 4.61 2.64
C ILE A 52 10.15 4.27 1.39
N PHE A 53 9.50 4.13 0.23
CA PHE A 53 10.22 3.83 -1.01
C PHE A 53 11.14 4.96 -1.45
N ASN A 54 10.75 6.22 -1.28
CA ASN A 54 11.63 7.36 -1.58
C ASN A 54 12.84 7.40 -0.63
N LEU A 55 12.63 7.17 0.66
CA LEU A 55 13.71 7.12 1.64
C LEU A 55 14.66 5.95 1.36
N LEU A 56 14.12 4.76 1.09
CA LEU A 56 14.92 3.59 0.71
C LEU A 56 15.68 3.83 -0.59
N SER A 57 15.02 4.41 -1.60
CA SER A 57 15.64 4.82 -2.86
C SER A 57 16.83 5.73 -2.59
N TRP A 58 16.63 6.81 -1.83
CA TRP A 58 17.70 7.73 -1.44
C TRP A 58 18.84 6.97 -0.76
N ILE A 59 18.58 6.18 0.28
CA ILE A 59 19.62 5.46 1.03
C ILE A 59 20.40 4.52 0.11
N LEU A 60 19.72 3.77 -0.76
CA LEU A 60 20.34 2.81 -1.66
C LEU A 60 21.19 3.50 -2.75
N PHE A 61 20.74 4.64 -3.28
CA PHE A 61 21.47 5.39 -4.30
C PHE A 61 22.62 6.22 -3.70
N MET A 62 22.41 6.90 -2.58
CA MET A 62 23.44 7.70 -1.91
C MET A 62 24.62 6.85 -1.43
N LYS A 63 24.39 5.60 -1.03
CA LYS A 63 25.46 4.67 -0.66
C LYS A 63 26.30 4.21 -1.86
N ARG A 64 25.78 4.33 -3.09
CA ARG A 64 26.53 4.02 -4.33
C ARG A 64 27.37 5.19 -4.81
N ASP A 65 26.94 6.43 -4.56
CA ASP A 65 27.66 7.63 -5.00
C ASP A 65 28.94 7.92 -4.16
N VAL A 66 29.02 7.45 -2.91
CA VAL A 66 30.21 7.64 -2.04
C VAL A 66 31.32 6.62 -2.30
N ALA A 67 31.05 5.56 -3.06
CA ALA A 67 32.02 4.50 -3.38
C ALA A 67 32.65 4.64 -4.78
N SER A 68 32.51 5.78 -5.45
CA SER A 68 33.23 6.11 -6.69
C SER A 68 34.49 6.91 -6.44
#